data_AF-A0A2G5B1H0-F1
#
_entry.id   AF-A0A2G5B1H0-F1
#
_cell.length_a   1.000
_cell.length_b   1.000
_cell.length_c   1.000
_cell.angle_alpha   90.00
_cell.angle_beta   90.00
_cell.angle_gamma   90.00
#
_symmetry.space_group_name_H-M   'P 1'
#
loop_
_entity.id
_entity.type
_entity.pdbx_description
1 polymer ?
#
loop_
_entity_poly.entity_id
_entity_poly.type
_entity_poly.pdbx_seq_one_letter_code
_entity_poly.pdbx_strand_id
1 'polypeptide(L)' 'SLNIIFRIKLHKDDKNTLKWINKYFFDDRGNIYFYKDYVEFKLGGVKNNFKYILSLFDNFPLNSTKFLNYLIFKKII' A
#
# COMPACT_ATOMS: atom_id res chain seq x y z
N SER A 1 -12.37 10.78 -13.00
CA SER A 1 -11.52 9.58 -13.13
C SER A 1 -11.51 8.84 -11.81
N LEU A 2 -11.50 7.50 -11.84
CA LEU A 2 -11.44 6.69 -10.62
C LEU A 2 -10.00 6.72 -10.08
N ASN A 3 -9.83 7.09 -8.81
CA ASN A 3 -8.53 7.16 -8.15
C ASN A 3 -8.44 6.11 -7.04
N ILE A 4 -7.68 5.05 -7.29
CA ILE A 4 -7.47 3.95 -6.34
C ILE A 4 -6.06 4.08 -5.77
N ILE A 5 -5.93 4.02 -4.45
CA ILE A 5 -4.65 4.20 -3.77
C ILE A 5 -4.58 3.22 -2.60
N PHE A 6 -3.48 2.48 -2.54
CA PHE A 6 -3.07 1.75 -1.35
C PHE A 6 -2.15 2.63 -0.49
N ARG A 7 -2.41 2.69 0.82
CA ARG A 7 -1.73 3.62 1.74
C ARG A 7 -1.32 2.94 3.04
N ILE A 8 -0.14 3.32 3.53
CA ILE A 8 0.33 3.03 4.89
C ILE A 8 0.78 4.36 5.49
N LYS A 9 0.24 4.71 6.67
CA LYS A 9 0.59 5.93 7.39
C LYS A 9 1.12 5.55 8.76
N LEU A 10 2.31 6.02 9.12
CA LEU A 10 2.98 5.77 10.40
C LEU A 10 3.44 7.08 11.04
N HIS A 11 3.85 7.04 12.30
CA HIS A 11 4.47 8.19 12.95
C HIS A 11 5.78 8.57 12.23
N LYS A 12 6.19 9.84 12.28
CA LYS A 12 7.37 10.34 11.53
C LYS A 12 8.66 9.58 11.83
N ASP A 13 8.78 9.03 13.03
CA ASP A 13 9.98 8.29 13.48
C ASP A 13 10.11 6.94 12.76
N ASP A 14 9.01 6.38 12.27
CA ASP A 14 8.98 5.11 11.53
C ASP A 14 9.30 5.27 10.03
N LYS A 15 9.91 6.40 9.63
CA LYS A 15 10.28 6.65 8.23
C LYS A 15 11.12 5.53 7.61
N ASN A 16 12.01 4.93 8.39
CA ASN A 16 12.87 3.85 7.91
C ASN A 16 12.07 2.57 7.68
N THR A 17 11.03 2.33 8.49
CA THR A 17 10.08 1.22 8.28
C THR A 17 9.37 1.35 6.94
N LEU A 18 8.86 2.54 6.59
CA LEU A 18 8.22 2.73 5.28
C LEU A 18 9.20 2.65 4.11
N LYS A 19 10.44 3.13 4.27
CA LYS A 19 11.50 2.97 3.27
C LYS A 19 11.81 1.49 3.03
N TRP A 20 11.93 0.72 4.10
CA TRP A 20 12.16 -0.72 4.03
C TRP A 20 10.99 -1.44 3.37
N ILE A 21 9.74 -1.13 3.75
CA ILE A 21 8.54 -1.71 3.12
C ILE A 21 8.51 -1.39 1.62
N ASN A 22 8.74 -0.14 1.21
CA ASN A 22 8.75 0.23 -0.20
C ASN A 22 9.80 -0.56 -0.98
N LYS A 23 11.03 -0.61 -0.46
CA LYS A 23 12.14 -1.31 -1.10
C LYS A 23 11.89 -2.80 -1.26
N TYR A 24 11.46 -3.48 -0.19
CA TYR A 24 11.44 -4.94 -0.17
C TYR A 24 10.10 -5.57 -0.55
N PHE A 25 8.97 -4.91 -0.29
CA PHE A 25 7.64 -5.41 -0.66
C PHE A 25 7.12 -4.83 -1.97
N PHE A 26 7.53 -3.60 -2.29
CA PHE A 26 6.99 -2.88 -3.45
C PHE A 26 8.02 -2.59 -4.53
N ASP A 27 9.29 -2.99 -4.35
CA ASP A 27 10.36 -2.83 -5.34
C ASP A 27 10.47 -1.36 -5.79
N ASP A 28 10.44 -0.46 -4.81
CA ASP A 28 10.49 1.00 -4.96
C ASP A 28 9.39 1.63 -5.86
N ARG A 29 8.29 0.90 -6.13
CA ARG A 29 7.17 1.40 -6.97
C ARG A 29 6.27 2.43 -6.28
N GLY A 30 6.29 2.50 -4.95
CA GLY A 30 5.49 3.46 -4.22
C GLY A 30 6.26 4.74 -3.89
N ASN A 31 5.51 5.75 -3.47
CA ASN A 31 6.05 7.04 -3.06
C ASN A 31 5.95 7.21 -1.55
N ILE A 32 7.00 7.76 -0.94
CA ILE A 32 7.03 8.08 0.48
C ILE A 32 7.00 9.59 0.64
N TYR A 33 6.00 10.07 1.38
CA TYR A 33 5.78 11.47 1.68
C TYR A 33 6.06 11.74 3.16
N PHE A 34 6.74 12.85 3.43
CA PHE A 34 7.13 13.26 4.76
C PHE A 34 6.28 14.46 5.18
N TYR A 35 5.66 14.35 6.35
CA TYR A 35 4.85 15.40 6.94
C TYR A 35 5.35 15.68 8.37
N LYS A 36 4.82 16.74 8.99
CA LYS A 36 5.26 17.21 10.31
C LYS A 36 5.27 16.11 11.38
N ASP A 37 4.20 15.32 11.44
CA ASP A 37 3.96 14.34 12.52
C ASP A 37 3.83 12.90 12.03
N TYR A 38 3.90 12.69 10.71
CA TYR A 38 3.72 11.37 10.12
C TYR A 38 4.51 11.21 8.82
N VAL A 39 4.68 9.96 8.45
CA VAL A 39 5.19 9.54 7.14
C VAL A 39 4.12 8.70 6.46
N GLU A 40 3.99 8.85 5.16
CA GLU A 40 2.97 8.15 4.38
C GLU A 40 3.56 7.50 3.14
N PHE A 41 3.31 6.21 2.99
CA PHE A 41 3.53 5.45 1.79
C PHE A 41 2.25 5.47 0.96
N LYS A 42 2.36 5.78 -0.34
CA LYS A 42 1.27 5.66 -1.31
C LYS A 42 1.72 4.85 -2.52
N LEU A 43 0.93 3.85 -2.86
CA LEU A 43 0.95 3.20 -4.16
C LEU A 43 -0.35 3.53 -4.89
N GLY A 44 -0.26 4.35 -5.93
CA GLY A 44 -1.37 4.72 -6.80
C GLY A 44 -0.99 4.52 -8.27
N GLY A 45 -1.96 4.73 -9.17
CA GLY A 45 -1.73 4.72 -10.62
C GLY A 45 -2.35 3.53 -11.35
N VAL A 46 -1.62 3.01 -12.36
CA VAL A 46 -2.09 2.03 -13.34
C VAL A 46 -2.33 0.66 -12.69
N LYS A 47 -3.32 -0.11 -13.18
CA LYS A 47 -3.65 -1.47 -12.73
C LYS A 47 -2.44 -2.38 -12.47
N ASN A 48 -1.35 -2.23 -13.23
CA ASN A 48 -0.13 -3.01 -13.06
C ASN A 48 0.53 -2.86 -11.68
N ASN A 49 0.46 -1.69 -11.04
CA ASN A 49 1.02 -1.50 -9.70
C ASN A 49 0.27 -2.33 -8.65
N PHE A 50 -1.01 -2.61 -8.90
CA PHE A 50 -1.86 -3.37 -7.98
C PHE A 50 -1.69 -4.88 -8.08
N LYS A 51 -1.06 -5.42 -9.14
CA LYS A 51 -0.80 -6.87 -9.27
C LYS A 51 0.00 -7.43 -8.10
N TYR A 52 0.97 -6.67 -7.58
CA TYR A 52 1.76 -7.07 -6.41
C TYR A 52 0.91 -7.11 -5.13
N ILE A 53 0.00 -6.14 -4.97
CA ILE A 53 -0.92 -6.10 -3.83
C ILE A 53 -1.89 -7.28 -3.88
N LEU A 54 -2.45 -7.57 -5.06
CA LEU A 54 -3.33 -8.71 -5.27
C LEU A 54 -2.61 -10.02 -4.95
N SER A 55 -1.40 -10.22 -5.51
CA SER A 55 -0.60 -11.41 -5.25
C SER A 55 -0.23 -11.56 -3.77
N LEU A 56 0.16 -10.47 -3.10
CA LEU A 56 0.53 -10.49 -1.69
C LEU A 56 -0.65 -10.92 -0.81
N PHE A 57 -1.81 -10.29 -0.96
CA PHE A 57 -2.97 -10.56 -0.09
C PHE A 57 -3.82 -11.76 -0.52
N ASP A 58 -3.60 -12.31 -1.72
CA ASP A 58 -4.14 -13.62 -2.09
C ASP A 58 -3.35 -14.75 -1.42
N ASN A 59 -2.01 -14.62 -1.32
CA ASN A 59 -1.16 -15.62 -0.68
C ASN A 59 -1.04 -15.45 0.84
N PHE A 60 -1.15 -14.22 1.34
CA PHE A 60 -1.10 -13.87 2.75
C PHE A 60 -2.32 -13.02 3.13
N PRO A 61 -3.49 -13.65 3.33
CA PRO A 61 -4.75 -12.95 3.53
C PRO A 61 -4.74 -12.07 4.79
N LEU A 62 -5.37 -10.92 4.68
CA LEU A 62 -5.66 -10.09 5.84
C LEU A 62 -6.61 -10.84 6.78
N ASN A 63 -6.27 -10.91 8.07
CA ASN A 63 -7.07 -11.58 9.10
C ASN A 63 -8.03 -10.64 9.85
N SER A 64 -8.13 -9.38 9.43
CA SER A 64 -9.01 -8.37 10.02
C SER A 64 -10.17 -8.05 9.09
N THR A 65 -11.14 -7.25 9.56
CA THR A 65 -12.26 -6.73 8.75
C THR A 65 -11.79 -5.97 7.50
N LYS A 66 -10.53 -5.52 7.47
CA LYS A 66 -9.88 -4.91 6.30
C LYS A 66 -9.81 -5.85 5.09
N PHE A 67 -9.94 -7.16 5.28
CA PHE A 67 -10.08 -8.13 4.22
C PHE A 67 -11.30 -7.85 3.32
N LEU A 68 -12.42 -7.39 3.88
CA LEU A 68 -13.61 -7.04 3.10
C LEU A 68 -13.33 -5.86 2.15
N ASN A 69 -12.59 -4.86 2.63
CA ASN A 69 -12.14 -3.74 1.79
C ASN A 69 -11.20 -4.22 0.68
N TYR A 70 -10.33 -5.19 0.98
CA TYR A 70 -9.48 -5.82 -0.02
C TYR A 70 -10.29 -6.56 -1.08
N LEU A 71 -11.32 -7.33 -0.70
CA LEU A 71 -12.20 -8.01 -1.66
C LEU A 71 -12.93 -7.03 -2.58
N ILE A 72 -13.38 -5.89 -2.05
CA ILE A 72 -14.00 -4.82 -2.87
C ILE A 72 -12.95 -4.23 -3.82
N PHE A 73 -11.76 -3.89 -3.31
CA PHE A 73 -10.66 -3.40 -4.13
C PHE A 73 -10.30 -4.38 -5.27
N LYS A 74 -10.22 -5.68 -4.99
CA LYS A 74 -9.93 -6.73 -5.98
C LYS A 74 -10.99 -6.83 -7.08
N LYS A 75 -12.25 -6.50 -6.80
CA LYS A 75 -13.33 -6.48 -7.82
C LYS A 75 -13.25 -5.25 -8.74
N ILE A 76 -12.63 -4.16 -8.28
CA ILE A 76 -12.54 -2.89 -9.03
C ILE A 76 -11.31 -2.89 -9.96
N ILE A 77 -10.20 -3.47 -9.51
CA ILE A 77 -8.96 -3.61 -10.29
C ILE A 77 -9.13 -4.65 -11.39
#